data_AF-A0A135VI07-F1
#
_entry.id   AF-A0A135VI07-F1
#
_cell.length_a   1.000
_cell.length_b   1.000
_cell.length_c   1.000
_cell.angle_alpha   90.00
_cell.angle_beta   90.00
_cell.angle_gamma   90.00
#
_symmetry.space_group_name_H-M   'P 1'
#
loop_
_entity.id
_entity.type
_entity.pdbx_description
1 polymer ?
#
loop_
_entity_poly.entity_id
_entity_poly.type
_entity_poly.pdbx_seq_one_letter_code
_entity_poly.pdbx_strand_id
1 'polypeptide(L)'
;MNTDEDTFFEDDDYEEEDEEDFPDEEFDEDEDYEEDDFEPTDTLYEPRTVRLAKFAEDPWPPTTFILVIIGLVMVIFTPPDLWALWNYFLIANYFMIIVGGAALAFSIVTWSRAGKHRLRWAAVTNVFVVIALIILATLDTFSWMIFLQSIIPGVQTPIISLAMVLAVFSIYSLWVIQRNFAAPKRK
;
A
#
# COMPACT_ATOMS: atom_id res chain seq x y z
N MET A 1 31.20 20.26 49.89
CA MET A 1 30.36 19.34 49.11
C MET A 1 29.04 20.04 48.95
N ASN A 2 28.78 20.61 47.78
CA ASN A 2 27.48 21.19 47.41
C ASN A 2 26.89 20.28 46.35
N THR A 3 25.72 19.72 46.64
CA THR A 3 24.73 19.37 45.62
C THR A 3 23.38 19.35 46.33
N ASP A 4 22.48 20.17 45.79
CA ASP A 4 21.16 20.47 46.29
C ASP A 4 20.23 19.24 46.14
N GLU A 5 19.59 18.87 47.25
CA GLU A 5 18.44 17.96 47.30
C GLU A 5 17.18 18.82 47.37
N ASP A 6 16.53 19.07 46.23
CA ASP A 6 15.13 19.52 46.17
C ASP A 6 14.25 18.32 45.83
N THR A 7 13.72 17.70 46.87
CA THR A 7 12.53 16.86 46.78
C THR A 7 11.29 17.73 46.93
N PHE A 8 10.23 17.29 46.24
CA PHE A 8 8.82 17.32 46.65
C PHE A 8 7.94 18.37 45.93
N PHE A 9 6.87 17.85 45.31
CA PHE A 9 5.73 18.48 44.62
C PHE A 9 5.78 18.60 43.08
N GLU A 10 5.18 17.63 42.38
CA GLU A 10 4.44 17.81 41.13
C GLU A 10 3.40 16.68 40.98
N ASP A 11 2.17 17.00 41.42
CA ASP A 11 0.84 16.59 40.96
C ASP A 11 0.68 15.23 40.25
N ASP A 12 0.23 14.24 41.02
CA ASP A 12 -0.55 13.09 40.54
C ASP A 12 -1.99 13.55 40.28
N ASP A 13 -2.32 13.89 39.04
CA ASP A 13 -3.71 13.91 38.54
C ASP A 13 -3.87 12.81 37.49
N TYR A 14 -4.13 11.60 38.01
CA TYR A 14 -4.81 10.54 37.29
C TYR A 14 -6.32 10.75 37.45
N GLU A 15 -6.99 11.24 36.41
CA GLU A 15 -8.45 11.15 36.28
C GLU A 15 -8.79 10.29 35.05
N GLU A 16 -8.81 8.97 35.28
CA GLU A 16 -9.72 8.04 34.61
C GLU A 16 -10.98 7.96 35.49
N GLU A 17 -12.07 8.59 35.06
CA GLU A 17 -13.42 8.20 35.50
C GLU A 17 -14.33 8.08 34.27
N ASP A 18 -14.69 6.83 33.99
CA ASP A 18 -15.82 6.43 33.16
C ASP A 18 -17.12 7.04 33.73
N GLU A 19 -17.84 7.84 32.94
CA GLU A 19 -19.27 8.08 33.16
C GLU A 19 -20.06 7.69 31.90
N GLU A 20 -21.02 6.81 32.14
CA GLU A 20 -22.01 6.24 31.25
C GLU A 20 -22.86 7.32 30.56
N ASP A 21 -23.06 7.25 29.23
CA ASP A 21 -24.35 7.65 28.65
C ASP A 21 -24.62 7.03 27.26
N PHE A 22 -25.40 5.95 27.26
CA PHE A 22 -26.43 5.65 26.27
C PHE A 22 -27.72 5.48 27.09
N PRO A 23 -28.94 5.85 26.66
CA PRO A 23 -29.39 6.26 25.32
C PRO A 23 -30.32 7.51 25.29
N ASP A 24 -30.39 8.24 24.17
CA ASP A 24 -31.59 9.02 23.85
C ASP A 24 -32.02 8.75 22.40
N GLU A 25 -33.15 8.05 22.34
CA GLU A 25 -33.90 7.64 21.17
C GLU A 25 -34.87 8.79 20.83
N GLU A 26 -34.43 9.75 20.02
CA GLU A 26 -35.35 10.63 19.29
C GLU A 26 -35.49 10.10 17.86
N PHE A 27 -36.51 9.26 17.68
CA PHE A 27 -37.16 9.00 16.41
C PHE A 27 -37.66 10.33 15.84
N ASP A 28 -36.93 10.89 14.87
CA ASP A 28 -37.57 11.66 13.81
C ASP A 28 -37.82 10.69 12.65
N GLU A 29 -39.01 10.07 12.71
CA GLU A 29 -39.75 9.64 11.54
C GLU A 29 -39.99 10.87 10.67
N ASP A 30 -39.29 10.99 9.55
CA ASP A 30 -39.84 11.60 8.35
C ASP A 30 -39.22 10.94 7.12
N GLU A 31 -40.04 10.05 6.56
CA GLU A 31 -40.11 9.55 5.21
C GLU A 31 -39.36 10.37 4.14
N ASP A 32 -38.40 9.73 3.48
CA ASP A 32 -38.37 9.71 2.01
C ASP A 32 -37.53 8.51 1.57
N TYR A 33 -38.21 7.36 1.51
CA TYR A 33 -37.77 6.22 0.71
C TYR A 33 -37.88 6.62 -0.76
N GLU A 34 -36.85 7.25 -1.32
CA GLU A 34 -36.68 7.24 -2.77
C GLU A 34 -36.34 5.81 -3.20
N GLU A 35 -37.38 5.16 -3.67
CA GLU A 35 -37.44 3.89 -4.36
C GLU A 35 -36.62 3.99 -5.66
N ASP A 36 -35.29 4.02 -5.56
CA ASP A 36 -34.40 3.97 -6.72
C ASP A 36 -34.30 2.52 -7.20
N ASP A 37 -35.18 2.21 -8.16
CA ASP A 37 -35.14 1.15 -9.15
C ASP A 37 -33.85 0.30 -9.12
N PHE A 38 -33.94 -0.88 -8.50
CA PHE A 38 -32.94 -1.93 -8.66
C PHE A 38 -33.11 -2.56 -10.05
N GLU A 39 -32.75 -1.81 -11.10
CA GLU A 39 -32.50 -2.42 -12.41
C GLU A 39 -31.31 -3.37 -12.26
N PRO A 40 -31.47 -4.68 -12.52
CA PRO A 40 -30.33 -5.57 -12.61
C PRO A 40 -29.53 -5.09 -13.82
N THR A 41 -28.45 -4.37 -13.57
CA THR A 41 -27.56 -3.89 -14.62
C THR A 41 -27.02 -5.14 -15.31
N ASP A 42 -27.52 -5.39 -16.52
CA ASP A 42 -27.02 -6.41 -17.43
C ASP A 42 -25.52 -6.18 -17.61
N THR A 43 -24.73 -6.94 -16.86
CA THR A 43 -23.26 -6.87 -16.84
C THR A 43 -22.70 -7.59 -18.07
N LEU A 44 -23.05 -7.10 -19.25
CA LEU A 44 -22.45 -7.56 -20.50
C LEU A 44 -21.62 -6.43 -21.11
N TYR A 45 -20.34 -6.42 -20.70
CA TYR A 45 -19.25 -5.62 -21.26
C TYR A 45 -19.27 -4.11 -20.98
N GLU A 46 -18.86 -3.73 -19.77
CA GLU A 46 -18.29 -2.40 -19.56
C GLU A 46 -17.00 -2.20 -20.39
N PRO A 47 -16.82 -1.04 -21.06
CA PRO A 47 -15.59 -0.73 -21.76
C PRO A 47 -14.40 -0.72 -20.81
N ARG A 48 -13.27 -1.28 -21.23
CA ARG A 48 -12.02 -1.38 -20.43
C ARG A 48 -11.53 -0.02 -19.88
N THR A 49 -11.89 1.08 -20.53
CA THR A 49 -11.57 2.45 -20.12
C THR A 49 -12.35 2.92 -18.90
N VAL A 50 -13.59 2.45 -18.73
CA VAL A 50 -14.46 2.76 -17.57
C VAL A 50 -13.93 2.05 -16.31
N ARG A 51 -13.47 0.79 -16.46
CA ARG A 51 -12.90 0.00 -15.35
C ARG A 51 -11.62 0.59 -14.78
N LEU A 52 -10.73 1.12 -15.64
CA LEU A 52 -9.49 1.78 -15.18
C LEU A 52 -9.76 3.13 -14.50
N ALA A 53 -10.80 3.84 -14.93
CA ALA A 53 -11.23 5.08 -14.28
C ALA A 53 -11.78 4.80 -12.87
N LYS A 54 -12.70 3.83 -12.75
CA LYS A 54 -13.27 3.38 -11.46
C LYS A 54 -12.20 2.86 -10.49
N PHE A 55 -11.23 2.10 -11.00
CA PHE A 55 -10.07 1.66 -10.19
C PHE A 55 -9.20 2.83 -9.70
N ALA A 56 -9.09 3.90 -10.49
CA ALA A 56 -8.27 5.04 -10.10
C ALA A 56 -8.96 5.97 -9.09
N GLU A 57 -10.27 5.84 -8.91
CA GLU A 57 -11.05 6.56 -7.89
C GLU A 57 -10.84 5.93 -6.51
N ASP A 58 -10.95 4.60 -6.41
CA ASP A 58 -10.57 3.84 -5.22
C ASP A 58 -9.74 2.59 -5.58
N PRO A 59 -8.40 2.68 -5.54
CA PRO A 59 -7.53 1.58 -5.92
C PRO A 59 -7.32 0.55 -4.81
N TRP A 60 -7.70 0.84 -3.55
CA TRP A 60 -7.26 0.04 -2.40
C TRP A 60 -7.95 -1.32 -2.30
N PRO A 61 -9.30 -1.43 -2.31
CA PRO A 61 -9.98 -2.73 -2.23
C PRO A 61 -9.53 -3.76 -3.30
N PRO A 62 -9.44 -3.40 -4.60
CA PRO A 62 -8.98 -4.36 -5.60
C PRO A 62 -7.48 -4.67 -5.47
N THR A 63 -6.65 -3.70 -5.08
CA THR A 63 -5.20 -3.94 -4.89
C THR A 63 -4.95 -4.88 -3.71
N THR A 64 -5.58 -4.64 -2.57
CA THR A 64 -5.44 -5.50 -1.38
C THR A 64 -5.96 -6.91 -1.66
N PHE A 65 -7.08 -7.04 -2.36
CA PHE A 65 -7.62 -8.35 -2.76
C PHE A 65 -6.61 -9.15 -3.60
N ILE A 66 -6.00 -8.53 -4.62
CA ILE A 66 -4.98 -9.18 -5.45
C ILE A 66 -3.75 -9.56 -4.60
N LEU A 67 -3.29 -8.67 -3.72
CA LEU A 67 -2.15 -8.94 -2.85
C LEU A 67 -2.42 -10.10 -1.89
N VAL A 68 -3.62 -10.19 -1.32
CA VAL A 68 -4.03 -11.30 -0.46
C VAL A 68 -4.04 -12.62 -1.23
N ILE A 69 -4.56 -12.65 -2.46
CA ILE A 69 -4.50 -13.84 -3.31
C ILE A 69 -3.06 -14.26 -3.56
N ILE A 70 -2.17 -13.31 -3.88
CA ILE A 70 -0.75 -13.60 -4.10
C ILE A 70 -0.12 -14.19 -2.84
N GLY A 71 -0.41 -13.61 -1.66
CA GLY A 71 0.08 -14.13 -0.37
C GLY A 71 -0.42 -15.54 -0.08
N LEU A 72 -1.71 -15.80 -0.32
CA LEU A 72 -2.30 -17.12 -0.12
C LEU A 72 -1.71 -18.15 -1.08
N VAL A 73 -1.53 -17.81 -2.36
CA VAL A 73 -0.85 -18.65 -3.34
C VAL A 73 0.58 -18.95 -2.88
N MET A 74 1.32 -17.96 -2.40
CA MET A 74 2.67 -18.15 -1.89
C MET A 74 2.70 -19.12 -0.70
N VAL A 75 1.76 -19.00 0.23
CA VAL A 75 1.68 -19.90 1.40
C VAL A 75 1.32 -21.32 0.97
N ILE A 76 0.31 -21.51 0.12
CA ILE A 76 -0.17 -22.84 -0.28
C ILE A 76 0.82 -23.58 -1.17
N PHE A 77 1.46 -22.89 -2.11
CA PHE A 77 2.32 -23.52 -3.11
C PHE A 77 3.77 -23.68 -2.65
N THR A 78 4.17 -23.10 -1.52
CA THR A 78 5.54 -23.26 -1.01
C THR A 78 5.63 -24.50 -0.12
N PRO A 79 6.49 -25.49 -0.47
CA PRO A 79 6.71 -26.68 0.35
C PRO A 79 7.13 -26.36 1.79
N PRO A 80 6.72 -27.18 2.79
CA PRO A 80 7.10 -26.99 4.19
C PRO A 80 8.61 -26.88 4.44
N ASP A 81 9.41 -27.65 3.69
CA ASP A 81 10.87 -27.64 3.84
C ASP A 81 11.49 -26.29 3.43
N LEU A 82 10.95 -25.66 2.37
CA LEU A 82 11.37 -24.33 1.97
C LEU A 82 10.93 -23.27 2.97
N TRP A 83 9.74 -23.42 3.55
CA TRP A 83 9.28 -22.56 4.64
C TRP A 83 10.20 -22.62 5.86
N ALA A 84 10.60 -23.81 6.30
CA ALA A 84 11.43 -23.98 7.49
C ALA A 84 12.81 -23.32 7.36
N LEU A 85 13.40 -23.35 6.16
CA LEU A 85 14.75 -22.84 5.91
C LEU A 85 14.77 -21.37 5.46
N TRP A 86 13.77 -20.95 4.69
CA TRP A 86 13.78 -19.66 3.96
C TRP A 86 12.60 -18.74 4.29
N ASN A 87 11.88 -18.99 5.39
CA ASN A 87 10.74 -18.15 5.85
C ASN A 87 11.01 -16.64 5.76
N TYR A 88 12.15 -16.16 6.24
CA TYR A 88 12.46 -14.73 6.23
C TYR A 88 12.60 -14.16 4.82
N PHE A 89 13.19 -14.91 3.88
CA PHE A 89 13.30 -14.49 2.49
C PHE A 89 11.94 -14.50 1.78
N LEU A 90 11.12 -15.51 2.07
CA LEU A 90 9.76 -15.62 1.55
C LEU A 90 8.89 -14.45 2.05
N ILE A 91 8.92 -14.16 3.35
CA ILE A 91 8.20 -13.04 3.96
C ILE A 91 8.70 -11.71 3.39
N ALA A 92 10.01 -11.51 3.29
CA ALA A 92 10.59 -10.30 2.73
C ALA A 92 10.16 -10.10 1.26
N ASN A 93 10.15 -11.17 0.46
CA ASN A 93 9.71 -11.11 -0.94
C ASN A 93 8.21 -10.81 -1.05
N TYR A 94 7.38 -11.35 -0.16
CA TYR A 94 5.98 -10.98 -0.09
C TYR A 94 5.79 -9.51 0.26
N PHE A 95 6.52 -9.01 1.26
CA PHE A 95 6.48 -7.60 1.64
C PHE A 95 6.93 -6.68 0.49
N MET A 96 7.94 -7.10 -0.27
CA MET A 96 8.37 -6.43 -1.51
C MET A 96 7.25 -6.36 -2.56
N ILE A 97 6.48 -7.43 -2.73
CA ILE A 97 5.32 -7.45 -3.64
C ILE A 97 4.22 -6.50 -3.13
N ILE A 98 3.97 -6.43 -1.83
CA ILE A 98 2.99 -5.49 -1.24
C ILE A 98 3.40 -4.05 -1.53
N VAL A 99 4.64 -3.67 -1.20
CA VAL A 99 5.15 -2.31 -1.40
C VAL A 99 5.17 -1.98 -2.90
N GLY A 100 5.61 -2.92 -3.73
CA GLY A 100 5.55 -2.79 -5.19
C GLY A 100 4.13 -2.59 -5.73
N GLY A 101 3.16 -3.36 -5.21
CA GLY A 101 1.75 -3.22 -5.54
C GLY A 101 1.19 -1.86 -5.17
N ALA A 102 1.50 -1.35 -3.98
CA ALA A 102 1.15 0.00 -3.57
C ALA A 102 1.76 1.06 -4.51
N ALA A 103 3.04 0.91 -4.88
CA ALA A 103 3.69 1.82 -5.82
C ALA A 103 3.03 1.81 -7.21
N LEU A 104 2.55 0.66 -7.68
CA LEU A 104 1.77 0.53 -8.91
C LEU A 104 0.42 1.24 -8.81
N ALA A 105 -0.31 1.05 -7.71
CA ALA A 105 -1.57 1.74 -7.45
C ALA A 105 -1.38 3.26 -7.45
N PHE A 106 -0.38 3.78 -6.72
CA PHE A 106 -0.01 5.20 -6.74
C PHE A 106 0.36 5.69 -8.14
N SER A 107 1.03 4.86 -8.94
CA SER A 107 1.37 5.22 -10.31
C SER A 107 0.11 5.36 -11.18
N ILE A 108 -0.83 4.42 -11.08
CA ILE A 108 -2.10 4.46 -11.83
C ILE A 108 -2.96 5.66 -11.43
N VAL A 109 -3.07 5.95 -10.13
CA VAL A 109 -3.79 7.16 -9.63
C VAL A 109 -3.12 8.45 -10.12
N THR A 110 -1.79 8.50 -10.13
CA THR A 110 -1.08 9.67 -10.64
C THR A 110 -1.32 9.83 -12.15
N TRP A 111 -1.36 8.72 -12.87
CA TRP A 111 -1.63 8.69 -14.31
C TRP A 111 -3.04 9.18 -14.65
N SER A 112 -4.07 8.75 -13.90
CA SER A 112 -5.45 9.20 -14.10
C SER A 112 -5.62 10.69 -13.78
N ARG A 113 -5.01 11.17 -12.68
CA ARG A 113 -5.10 12.58 -12.25
C ARG A 113 -4.30 13.55 -13.12
N ALA A 114 -3.21 13.12 -13.75
CA ALA A 114 -2.35 14.00 -14.53
C ALA A 114 -2.96 14.52 -15.85
N GLY A 115 -4.05 13.91 -16.35
CA GLY A 115 -4.75 14.36 -17.56
C GLY A 115 -3.84 14.50 -18.78
N LYS A 116 -3.70 15.74 -19.32
CA LYS A 116 -2.81 16.06 -20.46
C LYS A 116 -1.42 16.55 -20.06
N HIS A 117 -1.10 16.61 -18.77
CA HIS A 117 0.17 17.15 -18.30
C HIS A 117 1.33 16.20 -18.62
N ARG A 118 2.54 16.73 -18.89
CA ARG A 118 3.74 15.91 -19.18
C ARG A 118 4.10 14.96 -18.04
N LEU A 119 3.64 15.25 -16.81
CA LEU A 119 3.80 14.38 -15.64
C LEU A 119 3.11 13.02 -15.76
N ARG A 120 2.16 12.86 -16.69
CA ARG A 120 1.55 11.56 -17.01
C ARG A 120 2.60 10.51 -17.38
N TRP A 121 3.68 10.93 -18.04
CA TRP A 121 4.77 10.03 -18.42
C TRP A 121 5.63 9.58 -17.23
N ALA A 122 5.77 10.41 -16.19
CA ALA A 122 6.50 10.04 -14.97
C ALA A 122 5.82 8.86 -14.25
N ALA A 123 4.48 8.85 -14.22
CA ALA A 123 3.71 7.74 -13.68
C ALA A 123 3.92 6.45 -14.48
N VAL A 124 3.89 6.53 -15.81
CA VAL A 124 4.11 5.36 -16.70
C VAL A 124 5.53 4.81 -16.55
N THR A 125 6.55 5.67 -16.53
CA THR A 125 7.93 5.22 -16.31
C THR A 125 8.09 4.55 -14.95
N ASN A 126 7.40 5.07 -13.92
CA ASN A 126 7.47 4.49 -12.59
C ASN A 126 6.86 3.08 -12.54
N VAL A 127 5.77 2.82 -13.27
CA VAL A 127 5.21 1.47 -13.41
C VAL A 127 6.26 0.49 -13.91
N PHE A 128 6.97 0.84 -14.99
CA PHE A 128 8.01 -0.04 -15.55
C PHE A 128 9.17 -0.26 -14.58
N VAL A 129 9.62 0.79 -13.90
CA VAL A 129 10.70 0.71 -12.90
C VAL A 129 10.29 -0.20 -11.75
N VAL A 130 9.08 -0.03 -11.20
CA VAL A 130 8.58 -0.85 -10.10
C VAL A 130 8.44 -2.31 -10.51
N ILE A 131 7.88 -2.60 -11.69
CA ILE A 131 7.77 -3.99 -12.18
C ILE A 131 9.16 -4.62 -12.34
N ALA A 132 10.10 -3.93 -12.98
CA ALA A 132 11.46 -4.43 -13.15
C ALA A 132 12.14 -4.70 -11.80
N LEU A 133 11.91 -3.82 -10.83
CA LEU A 133 12.45 -3.91 -9.49
C LEU A 133 11.86 -5.07 -8.69
N ILE A 134 10.54 -5.32 -8.77
CA ILE A 134 9.90 -6.51 -8.17
C ILE A 134 10.48 -7.78 -8.79
N ILE A 135 10.52 -7.87 -10.13
CA ILE A 135 11.03 -9.04 -10.84
C ILE A 135 12.48 -9.32 -10.44
N LEU A 136 13.33 -8.29 -10.43
CA LEU A 136 14.74 -8.43 -10.07
C LEU A 136 14.90 -8.87 -8.62
N ALA A 137 14.17 -8.26 -7.68
CA ALA A 137 14.23 -8.63 -6.27
C ALA A 137 13.75 -10.07 -6.03
N THR A 138 12.68 -10.49 -6.71
CA THR A 138 12.17 -11.85 -6.62
C THR A 138 13.15 -12.86 -7.22
N LEU A 139 13.69 -12.61 -8.42
CA LEU A 139 14.69 -13.48 -9.04
C LEU A 139 15.97 -13.57 -8.21
N ASP A 140 16.45 -12.45 -7.65
CA ASP A 140 17.61 -12.45 -6.76
C ASP A 140 17.32 -13.28 -5.50
N THR A 141 16.12 -13.14 -4.91
CA THR A 141 15.69 -13.94 -3.76
C THR A 141 15.67 -15.44 -4.08
N PHE A 142 15.13 -15.82 -5.24
CA PHE A 142 15.18 -17.22 -5.70
C PHE A 142 16.60 -17.71 -5.94
N SER A 143 17.48 -16.86 -6.49
CA SER A 143 18.90 -17.18 -6.66
C SER A 143 19.57 -17.45 -5.32
N TRP A 144 19.27 -16.65 -4.29
CA TRP A 144 19.76 -16.88 -2.93
C TRP A 144 19.27 -18.20 -2.33
N MET A 145 17.99 -18.55 -2.52
CA MET A 145 17.43 -19.80 -1.99
C MET A 145 18.02 -21.06 -2.65
N ILE A 146 18.35 -21.00 -3.95
CA ILE A 146 18.81 -22.17 -4.72
C ILE A 146 20.33 -22.28 -4.73
N PHE A 147 21.02 -21.17 -4.97
CA PHE A 147 22.46 -21.13 -5.26
C PHE A 147 23.28 -20.45 -4.16
N LEU A 148 22.64 -19.89 -3.12
CA LEU A 148 23.30 -19.13 -2.05
C LEU A 148 24.13 -17.95 -2.57
N GLN A 149 23.74 -17.38 -3.71
CA GLN A 149 24.43 -16.26 -4.34
C GLN A 149 23.44 -15.32 -5.03
N SER A 150 23.82 -14.05 -5.13
CA SER A 150 23.07 -13.06 -5.90
C SER A 150 23.15 -13.35 -7.40
N ILE A 151 22.10 -12.94 -8.13
CA ILE A 151 22.10 -12.99 -9.60
C ILE A 151 23.07 -11.97 -10.21
N ILE A 152 23.40 -10.91 -9.46
CA ILE A 152 24.34 -9.88 -9.90
C ILE A 152 25.75 -10.25 -9.41
N PRO A 153 26.71 -10.46 -10.32
CA PRO A 153 28.07 -10.81 -9.93
C PRO A 153 28.71 -9.66 -9.14
N GLY A 154 29.39 -10.02 -8.05
CA GLY A 154 30.07 -9.07 -7.16
C GLY A 154 29.20 -8.54 -6.02
N VAL A 155 27.90 -8.86 -5.99
CA VAL A 155 27.02 -8.52 -4.87
C VAL A 155 26.99 -9.69 -3.88
N GLN A 156 27.37 -9.41 -2.62
CA GLN A 156 27.44 -10.42 -1.56
C GLN A 156 26.19 -10.43 -0.66
N THR A 157 25.27 -9.49 -0.85
CA THR A 157 24.06 -9.36 -0.03
C THR A 157 22.80 -9.44 -0.89
N PRO A 158 21.68 -9.95 -0.36
CA PRO A 158 20.40 -9.91 -1.06
C PRO A 158 20.01 -8.50 -1.47
N ILE A 159 19.64 -8.31 -2.73
CA ILE A 159 19.27 -7.01 -3.30
C ILE A 159 17.91 -6.53 -2.76
N ILE A 160 17.14 -7.43 -2.15
CA ILE A 160 15.78 -7.16 -1.68
C ILE A 160 15.68 -5.95 -0.75
N SER A 161 16.66 -5.69 0.10
CA SER A 161 16.68 -4.53 0.99
C SER A 161 16.84 -3.22 0.21
N LEU A 162 17.75 -3.18 -0.75
CA LEU A 162 17.94 -2.05 -1.66
C LEU A 162 16.68 -1.83 -2.51
N ALA A 163 16.10 -2.90 -3.05
CA ALA A 163 14.87 -2.84 -3.81
C ALA A 163 13.74 -2.24 -2.96
N MET A 164 13.61 -2.65 -1.70
CA MET A 164 12.61 -2.10 -0.80
C MET A 164 12.76 -0.60 -0.57
N VAL A 165 13.99 -0.14 -0.33
CA VAL A 165 14.26 1.29 -0.18
C VAL A 165 13.85 2.05 -1.45
N LEU A 166 14.21 1.56 -2.63
CA LEU A 166 13.85 2.19 -3.90
C LEU A 166 12.33 2.21 -4.13
N ALA A 167 11.61 1.14 -3.76
CA ALA A 167 10.16 1.09 -3.86
C ALA A 167 9.47 2.11 -2.93
N VAL A 168 9.95 2.24 -1.69
CA VAL A 168 9.45 3.25 -0.74
C VAL A 168 9.72 4.66 -1.26
N PHE A 169 10.93 4.94 -1.77
CA PHE A 169 11.23 6.24 -2.39
C PHE A 169 10.36 6.53 -3.60
N SER A 170 10.06 5.52 -4.41
CA SER A 170 9.13 5.63 -5.54
C SER A 170 7.72 6.04 -5.07
N ILE A 171 7.16 5.36 -4.07
CA ILE A 171 5.88 5.71 -3.47
C ILE A 171 5.90 7.14 -2.94
N TYR A 172 6.92 7.50 -2.16
CA TYR A 172 7.05 8.83 -1.58
C TYR A 172 7.09 9.92 -2.67
N SER A 173 7.87 9.69 -3.73
CA SER A 173 7.96 10.64 -4.85
C SER A 173 6.61 10.86 -5.53
N LEU A 174 5.84 9.79 -5.74
CA LEU A 174 4.50 9.87 -6.33
C LEU A 174 3.49 10.53 -5.40
N TRP A 175 3.56 10.23 -4.11
CA TRP A 175 2.70 10.87 -3.11
C TRP A 175 2.91 12.39 -3.07
N VAL A 176 4.18 12.86 -3.08
CA VAL A 176 4.50 14.29 -3.16
C VAL A 176 3.95 14.91 -4.44
N ILE A 177 4.10 14.23 -5.58
CA ILE A 177 3.57 14.68 -6.87
C ILE A 177 2.04 14.83 -6.81
N GLN A 178 1.33 13.84 -6.28
CA GLN A 178 -0.13 13.87 -6.14
C GLN A 178 -0.58 15.01 -5.24
N ARG A 179 0.11 15.26 -4.13
CA ARG A 179 -0.19 16.36 -3.21
C ARG A 179 -0.03 17.72 -3.86
N ASN A 180 0.98 17.89 -4.73
CA ASN A 180 1.18 19.13 -5.48
C ASN A 180 0.06 19.41 -6.50
N PHE A 181 -0.59 18.38 -7.03
CA PHE A 181 -1.76 18.56 -7.90
C PHE A 181 -3.05 18.89 -7.12
N ALA A 182 -3.13 18.49 -5.85
CA ALA A 182 -4.30 18.74 -4.99
C ALA A 182 -4.30 20.14 -4.34
N ALA A 183 -3.19 20.88 -4.39
CA ALA A 183 -3.14 22.24 -3.84
C ALA A 183 -4.00 23.20 -4.69
N PRO A 184 -4.97 23.93 -4.10
CA PRO A 184 -5.74 24.91 -4.84
C PRO A 184 -4.80 26.00 -5.36
N LYS A 185 -4.88 26.29 -6.67
CA LYS A 185 -4.24 27.48 -7.24
C LYS A 185 -4.83 28.69 -6.53
N ARG A 186 -4.07 29.28 -5.60
CA ARG A 186 -4.35 30.63 -5.11
C ARG A 186 -4.31 31.54 -6.34
N LYS A 187 -5.50 31.95 -6.79
CA LYS A 187 -5.68 33.03 -7.75
C LYS A 187 -5.41 34.35 -7.04
#